data_AF-A0A835E908-F1
#
_entry.id   AF-A0A835E908-F1
#
_cell.length_a   1.000
_cell.length_b   1.000
_cell.length_c   1.000
_cell.angle_alpha   90.00
_cell.angle_beta   90.00
_cell.angle_gamma   90.00
#
_symmetry.space_group_name_H-M   'P 1'
#
loop_
_entity.id
_entity.type
_entity.pdbx_description
1 polymer ?
#
loop_
_entity_poly.entity_id
_entity_poly.type
_entity_poly.pdbx_seq_one_letter_code
_entity_poly.pdbx_strand_id
1 'polypeptide(L)'
;MFLSISRRSKFLKNNIATVSRFCSSNSSQSGPVSSDPLEPISLPANSCVIRGFHHDILLHKDSFEPLSEYADKNPLLLPIPKGRLIAVGPHRQLQLNDRWRHLLWSGFIHSMICKQKGETITDAFAFENLGVIKDLNILAFKEFTRGQDAEDTQNDHTEYAAFVKKLFSKSHGPTALQQLPDWANFLNSVLTTKPDDQLLHSSVFFGDEEMASLYIDLHRLVRHEFKNRGLGAEGTKILQEMEKAYTDAMVVTECRKNPLLAHLLGQHGSAKAKNAPPGSALVDVHRIAVSHAIEKELLTKVQTSSPTVDPKLLQTYDRKEVVRSLKYLFPDYPQAALNSFWDQRVWAKLDMDRRHPVPSIYSLWSPDIEETRNQE
;
A
#
# COMPACT_ATOMS: atom_id res chain seq x y z
N MET A 1 -14.58 5.15 7.99
CA MET A 1 -13.45 5.91 7.40
C MET A 1 -13.34 7.37 7.89
N PHE A 2 -14.43 8.05 8.27
CA PHE A 2 -14.39 9.48 8.68
C PHE A 2 -13.94 9.79 10.12
N LEU A 3 -13.96 8.83 11.06
CA LEU A 3 -13.59 9.07 12.46
C LEU A 3 -12.07 9.07 12.74
N SER A 4 -11.27 8.54 11.80
CA SER A 4 -9.79 8.50 11.90
C SER A 4 -9.12 9.85 11.55
N ILE A 5 -9.76 10.65 10.68
CA ILE A 5 -9.22 11.92 10.19
C ILE A 5 -9.23 12.99 11.29
N SER A 6 -10.24 12.98 12.18
CA SER A 6 -10.40 13.99 13.22
C SER A 6 -9.34 13.92 14.34
N ARG A 7 -8.93 12.69 14.73
CA ARG A 7 -7.83 12.51 15.70
C ARG A 7 -6.46 12.80 15.09
N ARG A 8 -6.24 12.46 13.80
CA ARG A 8 -5.01 12.76 13.05
C ARG A 8 -4.77 14.26 12.85
N SER A 9 -5.83 15.04 12.60
CA SER A 9 -5.73 16.50 12.45
C SER A 9 -5.32 17.22 13.75
N LYS A 10 -5.81 16.76 14.92
CA LYS A 10 -5.44 17.34 16.22
C LYS A 10 -3.99 17.03 16.62
N PHE A 11 -3.50 15.83 16.32
CA PHE A 11 -2.10 15.46 16.58
C PHE A 11 -1.12 16.25 15.71
N LEU A 12 -1.40 16.38 14.42
CA LEU A 12 -0.60 17.19 13.49
C LEU A 12 -0.57 18.67 13.91
N LYS A 13 -1.71 19.25 14.31
CA LYS A 13 -1.76 20.63 14.79
C LYS A 13 -0.95 20.86 16.06
N ASN A 14 -0.95 19.93 17.01
CA ASN A 14 -0.23 20.10 18.28
C ASN A 14 1.29 19.89 18.14
N ASN A 15 1.74 19.00 17.26
CA ASN A 15 3.17 18.78 17.03
C ASN A 15 3.79 19.81 16.07
N ILE A 16 3.03 20.33 15.09
CA ILE A 16 3.49 21.41 14.20
C ILE A 16 3.46 22.77 14.92
N ALA A 17 2.50 23.03 15.81
CA ALA A 17 2.38 24.31 16.52
C ALA A 17 3.53 24.61 17.50
N THR A 18 4.36 23.62 17.84
CA THR A 18 5.53 23.83 18.72
C THR A 18 6.68 24.52 17.98
N VAL A 19 6.62 24.63 16.64
CA VAL A 19 7.65 25.27 15.82
C VAL A 19 7.25 26.70 15.38
N SER A 20 5.97 27.12 15.49
CA SER A 20 5.47 28.33 14.82
C SER A 20 5.33 29.60 15.67
N ARG A 21 6.06 29.77 16.78
CA ARG A 21 5.98 30.99 17.59
C ARG A 21 7.31 31.73 17.64
N PHE A 22 7.70 32.45 16.60
CA PHE A 22 8.49 33.69 16.71
C PHE A 22 8.39 34.56 15.44
N CYS A 23 7.83 35.77 15.65
CA CYS A 23 7.85 37.08 14.95
C CYS A 23 7.89 37.28 13.42
N SER A 24 6.82 37.94 12.93
CA SER A 24 6.70 39.30 12.36
C SER A 24 7.68 39.91 11.33
N SER A 25 7.08 40.23 10.16
CA SER A 25 7.16 41.44 9.30
C SER A 25 8.40 41.79 8.45
N ASN A 26 8.12 41.84 7.13
CA ASN A 26 8.54 42.78 6.06
C ASN A 26 9.63 42.40 5.02
N SER A 27 9.12 42.36 3.76
CA SER A 27 9.66 42.81 2.47
C SER A 27 10.86 42.12 1.81
N SER A 28 10.52 41.25 0.84
CA SER A 28 10.95 41.20 -0.58
C SER A 28 12.36 41.67 -0.98
N GLN A 29 13.16 40.75 -1.51
CA GLN A 29 13.92 40.92 -2.77
C GLN A 29 14.50 39.58 -3.28
N SER A 30 14.48 39.41 -4.60
CA SER A 30 14.87 38.20 -5.35
C SER A 30 16.30 38.31 -5.92
N GLY A 31 17.12 37.27 -5.76
CA GLY A 31 18.46 37.11 -6.38
C GLY A 31 18.71 35.67 -6.88
N PRO A 32 19.68 35.44 -7.79
CA PRO A 32 19.77 34.25 -8.63
C PRO A 32 20.47 33.05 -7.95
N VAL A 33 20.06 31.84 -8.37
CA VAL A 33 20.44 30.52 -7.84
C VAL A 33 21.92 30.20 -8.11
N SER A 34 22.71 29.95 -7.05
CA SER A 34 24.08 29.41 -7.14
C SER A 34 24.06 27.88 -7.18
N SER A 35 25.04 27.32 -7.90
CA SER A 35 25.31 25.88 -8.06
C SER A 35 26.30 25.40 -7.00
N ASP A 36 25.93 25.49 -5.72
CA ASP A 36 26.72 24.94 -4.63
C ASP A 36 26.16 23.55 -4.23
N PRO A 37 27.03 22.56 -3.93
CA PRO A 37 26.58 21.27 -3.43
C PRO A 37 25.82 21.48 -2.10
N LEU A 38 24.61 20.94 -2.01
CA LEU A 38 23.81 21.00 -0.78
C LEU A 38 24.61 20.38 0.37
N GLU A 39 24.97 21.18 1.38
CA GLU A 39 25.54 20.67 2.62
C GLU A 39 24.59 19.61 3.20
N PRO A 40 25.11 18.48 3.73
CA PRO A 40 24.27 17.53 4.44
C PRO A 40 23.48 18.29 5.50
N ILE A 41 22.15 18.19 5.45
CA ILE A 41 21.29 18.88 6.40
C ILE A 41 21.58 18.28 7.77
N SER A 42 22.43 18.96 8.54
CA SER A 42 22.63 18.71 9.96
C SER A 42 21.30 19.01 10.63
N LEU A 43 20.55 17.95 10.91
CA LEU A 43 19.27 18.05 11.58
C LEU A 43 19.47 18.64 12.98
N PRO A 44 18.56 19.49 13.47
CA PRO A 44 18.56 19.89 14.87
C PRO A 44 18.70 18.66 15.77
N ALA A 45 19.55 18.73 16.81
CA ALA A 45 19.98 17.60 17.65
C ALA A 45 18.85 16.75 18.29
N ASN A 46 17.60 17.23 18.22
CA ASN A 46 16.39 16.57 18.73
C ASN A 46 15.30 16.38 17.66
N SER A 47 15.69 16.18 16.41
CA SER A 47 14.74 15.99 15.32
C SER A 47 14.95 14.69 14.56
N CYS A 48 13.90 14.28 13.86
CA CYS A 48 13.91 13.23 12.85
C CYS A 48 13.20 13.78 11.61
N VAL A 49 13.39 13.12 10.47
CA VAL A 49 12.97 13.67 9.19
C VAL A 49 12.18 12.68 8.35
N ILE A 50 11.15 13.22 7.69
CA ILE A 50 10.40 12.57 6.60
C ILE A 50 10.70 13.37 5.33
N ARG A 51 11.02 12.70 4.23
CA ARG A 51 11.16 13.36 2.93
C ARG A 51 9.77 13.68 2.37
N GLY A 52 9.43 14.97 2.29
CA GLY A 52 8.19 15.46 1.66
C GLY A 52 8.40 15.84 0.18
N PHE A 53 7.29 15.88 -0.57
CA PHE A 53 7.28 16.29 -1.98
C PHE A 53 7.82 17.71 -2.18
N HIS A 54 7.55 18.60 -1.22
CA HIS A 54 7.99 19.99 -1.28
C HIS A 54 9.28 20.17 -0.48
N HIS A 55 9.23 19.95 0.84
CA HIS A 55 10.37 20.14 1.74
C HIS A 55 10.56 18.91 2.65
N ASP A 56 11.69 18.87 3.34
CA ASP A 56 11.87 17.93 4.45
C ASP A 56 10.97 18.32 5.62
N ILE A 57 10.34 17.32 6.22
CA ILE A 57 9.43 17.51 7.34
C ILE A 57 10.17 17.08 8.60
N LEU A 58 10.53 18.08 9.41
CA LEU A 58 11.19 17.88 10.69
C LEU A 58 10.16 17.60 11.79
N LEU A 59 10.38 16.53 12.54
CA LEU A 59 9.56 16.11 13.66
C LEU A 59 10.40 15.97 14.92
N HIS A 60 9.81 16.23 16.08
CA HIS A 60 10.50 16.06 17.36
C HIS A 60 10.90 14.60 17.59
N LYS A 61 12.09 14.36 18.12
CA LYS A 61 12.66 13.03 18.38
C LYS A 61 11.77 12.14 19.25
N ASP A 62 10.94 12.71 20.14
CA ASP A 62 10.01 11.92 20.95
C ASP A 62 8.94 11.20 20.13
N SER A 63 8.64 11.69 18.93
CA SER A 63 7.73 11.03 17.99
C SER A 63 8.38 9.85 17.28
N PHE A 64 9.71 9.73 17.35
CA PHE A 64 10.49 8.69 16.68
C PHE A 64 10.67 7.47 17.59
N GLU A 65 10.27 6.31 17.10
CA GLU A 65 10.58 5.01 17.69
C GLU A 65 11.64 4.31 16.83
N PRO A 66 12.82 3.97 17.37
CA PRO A 66 13.85 3.25 16.60
C PRO A 66 13.30 1.97 15.96
N LEU A 67 13.72 1.68 14.71
CA LEU A 67 13.18 0.54 13.97
C LEU A 67 13.44 -0.81 14.67
N SER A 68 14.54 -0.93 15.40
CA SER A 68 14.83 -2.09 16.26
C SER A 68 13.75 -2.31 17.31
N GLU A 69 13.44 -1.27 18.10
CA GLU A 69 12.44 -1.35 19.17
C GLU A 69 11.03 -1.61 18.62
N TYR A 70 10.73 -1.00 17.47
CA TYR A 70 9.46 -1.23 16.78
C TYR A 70 9.34 -2.69 16.33
N ALA A 71 10.42 -3.28 15.80
CA ALA A 71 10.43 -4.65 15.31
C ALA A 71 10.29 -5.70 16.42
N ASP A 72 10.81 -5.40 17.62
CA ASP A 72 10.63 -6.27 18.80
C ASP A 72 9.16 -6.34 19.23
N LYS A 73 8.41 -5.24 19.09
CA LYS A 73 6.99 -5.16 19.45
C LYS A 73 6.06 -5.63 18.33
N ASN A 74 6.50 -5.53 17.09
CA ASN A 74 5.70 -5.77 15.90
C ASN A 74 6.46 -6.73 14.97
N PRO A 75 6.18 -8.04 14.99
CA PRO A 75 6.85 -8.96 14.10
C PRO A 75 6.58 -8.60 12.64
N LEU A 76 7.63 -8.64 11.82
CA LEU A 76 7.57 -8.38 10.37
C LEU A 76 6.58 -9.33 9.70
N LEU A 77 6.77 -10.62 9.93
CA LEU A 77 5.93 -11.68 9.37
C LEU A 77 5.10 -12.33 10.46
N LEU A 78 3.89 -12.71 10.07
CA LEU A 78 2.96 -13.46 10.89
C LEU A 78 2.70 -14.81 10.21
N PRO A 79 2.53 -15.90 10.98
CA PRO A 79 2.05 -17.14 10.41
C PRO A 79 0.64 -16.96 9.85
N ILE A 80 0.36 -17.61 8.73
CA ILE A 80 -1.01 -17.72 8.22
C ILE A 80 -1.75 -18.73 9.12
N PRO A 81 -2.90 -18.35 9.71
CA PRO A 81 -3.66 -19.25 10.58
C PRO A 81 -4.01 -20.58 9.89
N LYS A 82 -3.62 -21.69 10.51
CA LYS A 82 -3.94 -23.06 10.04
C LYS A 82 -5.32 -23.50 10.53
N GLY A 83 -5.97 -24.41 9.80
CA GLY A 83 -7.27 -24.98 10.20
C GLY A 83 -8.44 -23.99 10.13
N ARG A 84 -8.31 -22.93 9.33
CA ARG A 84 -9.35 -21.91 9.09
C ARG A 84 -9.85 -22.02 7.64
N LEU A 85 -10.15 -20.89 6.99
CA LEU A 85 -10.58 -20.83 5.57
C LEU A 85 -9.51 -21.28 4.56
N ILE A 86 -8.25 -21.36 4.98
CA ILE A 86 -7.12 -21.65 4.08
C ILE A 86 -6.47 -22.97 4.48
N ALA A 87 -6.31 -23.86 3.50
CA ALA A 87 -5.38 -24.98 3.60
C ALA A 87 -3.96 -24.47 3.31
N VAL A 88 -3.24 -24.08 4.37
CA VAL A 88 -1.91 -23.48 4.26
C VAL A 88 -0.92 -24.52 3.73
N GLY A 89 -0.33 -24.22 2.57
CA GLY A 89 0.65 -25.05 1.89
C GLY A 89 2.06 -24.86 2.47
N PRO A 90 2.99 -25.80 2.19
CA PRO A 90 4.33 -25.79 2.79
C PRO A 90 5.19 -24.59 2.34
N HIS A 91 4.90 -24.00 1.19
CA HIS A 91 5.71 -22.94 0.56
C HIS A 91 5.19 -21.52 0.80
N ARG A 92 4.06 -21.35 1.49
CA ARG A 92 3.46 -20.04 1.76
C ARG A 92 2.83 -20.03 3.15
N GLN A 93 3.69 -20.08 4.17
CA GLN A 93 3.26 -20.20 5.56
C GLN A 93 3.18 -18.86 6.30
N LEU A 94 3.75 -17.81 5.71
CA LEU A 94 3.90 -16.50 6.32
C LEU A 94 3.17 -15.43 5.49
N GLN A 95 2.76 -14.38 6.17
CA GLN A 95 2.21 -13.16 5.57
C GLN A 95 2.86 -11.94 6.21
N LEU A 96 3.04 -10.87 5.43
CA LEU A 96 3.51 -9.59 5.97
C LEU A 96 2.44 -8.97 6.86
N ASN A 97 2.86 -8.50 8.04
CA ASN A 97 2.03 -7.75 8.96
C ASN A 97 1.61 -6.41 8.34
N ASP A 98 0.32 -6.06 8.44
CA ASP A 98 -0.23 -4.84 7.85
C ASP A 98 0.47 -3.56 8.33
N ARG A 99 0.95 -3.53 9.57
CA ARG A 99 1.73 -2.37 10.05
C ARG A 99 3.04 -2.21 9.26
N TRP A 100 3.69 -3.31 8.91
CA TRP A 100 4.90 -3.28 8.09
C TRP A 100 4.61 -2.97 6.62
N ARG A 101 3.44 -3.31 6.08
CA ARG A 101 3.04 -2.91 4.71
C ARG A 101 3.07 -1.39 4.54
N HIS A 102 2.43 -0.68 5.46
CA HIS A 102 2.40 0.79 5.42
C HIS A 102 3.79 1.40 5.63
N LEU A 103 4.59 0.78 6.50
CA LEU A 103 5.95 1.23 6.75
C LEU A 103 6.86 1.06 5.51
N LEU A 104 6.81 -0.10 4.87
CA LEU A 104 7.57 -0.36 3.65
C LEU A 104 7.09 0.49 2.47
N TRP A 105 5.79 0.80 2.41
CA TRP A 105 5.24 1.76 1.46
C TRP A 105 5.78 3.18 1.68
N SER A 106 5.80 3.64 2.93
CA SER A 106 6.39 4.94 3.26
C SER A 106 7.87 5.02 2.91
N GLY A 107 8.63 3.92 3.08
CA GLY A 107 10.00 3.80 2.61
C GLY A 107 10.12 3.97 1.10
N PHE A 108 9.22 3.36 0.32
CA PHE A 108 9.20 3.50 -1.13
C PHE A 108 8.90 4.95 -1.56
N ILE A 109 7.96 5.63 -0.88
CA ILE A 109 7.65 7.05 -1.15
C ILE A 109 8.88 7.94 -0.99
N HIS A 110 9.68 7.76 0.07
CA HIS A 110 10.92 8.54 0.25
C HIS A 110 11.88 8.36 -0.93
N SER A 111 12.07 7.11 -1.37
CA SER A 111 12.93 6.79 -2.50
C SER A 111 12.41 7.35 -3.82
N MET A 112 11.10 7.29 -4.06
CA MET A 112 10.44 7.91 -5.20
C MET A 112 10.61 9.43 -5.22
N ILE A 113 10.43 10.11 -4.08
CA ILE A 113 10.57 11.57 -4.01
C ILE A 113 12.01 11.99 -4.32
N CYS A 114 13.00 11.28 -3.79
CA CYS A 114 14.41 11.56 -4.10
C CYS A 114 14.70 11.39 -5.59
N LYS A 115 14.26 10.29 -6.19
CA LYS A 115 14.38 10.08 -7.65
C LYS A 115 13.74 11.20 -8.46
N GLN A 116 12.51 11.60 -8.12
CA GLN A 116 11.80 12.69 -8.80
C GLN A 116 12.55 14.03 -8.72
N LYS A 117 13.35 14.23 -7.67
CA LYS A 117 14.15 15.43 -7.45
C LYS A 117 15.60 15.31 -7.95
N GLY A 118 15.97 14.20 -8.58
CA GLY A 118 17.34 13.95 -9.04
C GLY A 118 18.34 13.79 -7.89
N GLU A 119 17.87 13.33 -6.73
CA GLU A 119 18.68 13.14 -5.53
C GLU A 119 19.10 11.68 -5.38
N THR A 120 20.38 11.45 -5.11
CA THR A 120 20.88 10.12 -4.76
C THR A 120 20.83 9.93 -3.26
N ILE A 121 20.25 8.81 -2.83
CA ILE A 121 20.21 8.41 -1.43
C ILE A 121 21.47 7.59 -1.15
N THR A 122 22.14 7.87 -0.03
CA THR A 122 23.29 7.08 0.42
C THR A 122 23.24 6.95 1.93
N ASP A 123 23.32 5.71 2.41
CA ASP A 123 23.30 5.28 3.82
C ASP A 123 22.06 5.72 4.64
N ALA A 124 21.07 6.38 4.03
CA ALA A 124 19.85 6.78 4.72
C ALA A 124 19.03 5.57 5.20
N PHE A 125 18.97 4.49 4.42
CA PHE A 125 18.24 3.27 4.78
C PHE A 125 19.04 2.30 5.66
N ALA A 126 20.15 2.76 6.26
CA ALA A 126 20.83 2.03 7.32
C ALA A 126 19.87 1.73 8.49
N PHE A 127 19.89 0.51 9.01
CA PHE A 127 18.86 0.03 9.95
C PHE A 127 18.80 0.85 11.25
N GLU A 128 19.96 1.31 11.70
CA GLU A 128 20.20 2.15 12.86
C GLU A 128 19.75 3.60 12.67
N ASN A 129 19.65 4.05 11.43
CA ASN A 129 19.18 5.38 11.06
C ASN A 129 17.65 5.44 10.91
N LEU A 130 17.01 4.29 10.72
CA LEU A 130 15.58 4.20 10.51
C LEU A 130 14.78 4.12 11.81
N GLY A 131 13.57 4.66 11.76
CA GLY A 131 12.57 4.51 12.80
C GLY A 131 11.16 4.77 12.29
N VAL A 132 10.21 4.67 13.20
CA VAL A 132 8.79 4.81 12.93
C VAL A 132 8.26 6.03 13.66
N ILE A 133 7.53 6.89 12.96
CA ILE A 133 6.76 7.95 13.61
C ILE A 133 5.57 7.32 14.32
N LYS A 134 5.56 7.43 15.65
CA LYS A 134 4.49 6.95 16.53
C LYS A 134 3.14 7.48 16.05
N ASP A 135 2.10 6.66 16.21
CA ASP A 135 0.70 6.91 15.79
C ASP A 135 0.45 7.06 14.28
N LEU A 136 1.47 7.41 13.48
CA LEU A 136 1.37 7.54 12.03
C LEU A 136 1.82 6.27 11.30
N ASN A 137 2.71 5.48 11.92
CA ASN A 137 3.26 4.26 11.34
C ASN A 137 4.01 4.49 10.01
N ILE A 138 4.71 5.61 9.93
CA ILE A 138 5.48 6.08 8.78
C ILE A 138 6.96 5.95 9.06
N LEU A 139 7.73 5.52 8.07
CA LEU A 139 9.18 5.41 8.16
C LEU A 139 9.78 6.81 8.18
N ALA A 140 10.70 7.05 9.09
CA ALA A 140 11.46 8.28 9.21
C ALA A 140 12.93 7.98 9.44
N PHE A 141 13.75 8.99 9.22
CA PHE A 141 15.20 8.92 9.35
C PHE A 141 15.65 9.75 10.55
N LYS A 142 16.67 9.28 11.28
CA LYS A 142 17.37 10.11 12.28
C LYS A 142 18.17 11.20 11.59
N GLU A 143 18.83 10.84 10.49
CA GLU A 143 19.62 11.69 9.60
C GLU A 143 19.30 11.33 8.15
N PHE A 144 19.18 12.32 7.26
CA PHE A 144 18.81 12.03 5.87
C PHE A 144 19.81 12.64 4.90
N THR A 145 20.92 11.92 4.75
CA THR A 145 22.00 12.24 3.84
C THR A 145 21.60 11.91 2.40
N ARG A 146 21.77 12.89 1.51
CA ARG A 146 21.51 12.77 0.08
C ARG A 146 22.47 13.66 -0.71
N GLY A 147 22.84 13.23 -1.91
CA GLY A 147 23.67 13.98 -2.84
C GLY A 147 22.87 14.52 -4.01
N GLN A 148 23.37 15.60 -4.61
CA GLN A 148 23.10 15.94 -6.01
C GLN A 148 24.27 15.42 -6.83
N ASP A 149 23.99 15.02 -8.07
CA ASP A 149 24.93 14.43 -9.04
C ASP A 149 25.11 12.92 -8.92
N ALA A 150 24.34 12.21 -9.75
CA ALA A 150 24.85 11.00 -10.38
C ALA A 150 24.72 11.18 -11.89
N GLU A 151 25.85 11.43 -12.56
CA GLU A 151 25.98 11.23 -14.02
C GLU A 151 25.61 9.78 -14.42
N ASP A 152 25.58 8.86 -13.45
CA ASP A 152 25.19 7.47 -13.63
C ASP A 152 23.74 7.22 -13.15
N THR A 153 22.89 7.01 -14.15
CA THR A 153 21.55 6.41 -14.14
C THR A 153 21.45 5.00 -13.53
N GLN A 154 22.29 4.64 -12.57
CA GLN A 154 22.28 3.33 -11.93
C GLN A 154 21.65 3.40 -10.54
N ASN A 155 20.32 3.28 -10.59
CA ASN A 155 19.53 2.41 -9.71
C ASN A 155 18.91 3.14 -8.49
N ASP A 156 18.01 4.08 -8.79
CA ASP A 156 17.33 5.06 -7.91
C ASP A 156 16.58 4.51 -6.69
N HIS A 157 16.30 3.20 -6.68
CA HIS A 157 15.63 2.51 -5.57
C HIS A 157 16.49 1.40 -4.95
N THR A 158 17.77 1.31 -5.30
CA THR A 158 18.67 0.24 -4.85
C THR A 158 18.76 0.18 -3.35
N GLU A 159 18.93 1.33 -2.71
CA GLU A 159 19.12 1.38 -1.27
C GLU A 159 17.86 0.92 -0.53
N TYR A 160 16.69 1.39 -0.97
CA TYR A 160 15.41 0.90 -0.49
C TYR A 160 15.28 -0.62 -0.70
N ALA A 161 15.53 -1.12 -1.91
CA ALA A 161 15.41 -2.55 -2.21
C ALA A 161 16.39 -3.40 -1.39
N ALA A 162 17.63 -2.92 -1.19
CA ALA A 162 18.65 -3.56 -0.36
C ALA A 162 18.22 -3.59 1.12
N PHE A 163 17.69 -2.48 1.64
CA PHE A 163 17.12 -2.41 2.97
C PHE A 163 16.00 -3.42 3.17
N VAL A 164 15.03 -3.49 2.25
CA VAL A 164 13.94 -4.47 2.35
C VAL A 164 14.51 -5.89 2.35
N LYS A 165 15.39 -6.25 1.41
CA LYS A 165 16.03 -7.59 1.39
C LYS A 165 16.76 -7.91 2.71
N LYS A 166 17.50 -6.95 3.27
CA LYS A 166 18.21 -7.08 4.55
C LYS A 166 17.24 -7.25 5.73
N LEU A 167 16.14 -6.51 5.75
CA LEU A 167 15.09 -6.59 6.77
C LEU A 167 14.46 -7.99 6.82
N PHE A 168 14.04 -8.51 5.66
CA PHE A 168 13.50 -9.86 5.55
C PHE A 168 14.52 -10.93 5.96
N SER A 169 15.77 -10.79 5.49
CA SER A 169 16.86 -11.73 5.81
C SER A 169 17.19 -11.76 7.30
N LYS A 170 17.24 -10.59 7.96
CA LYS A 170 17.47 -10.47 9.41
C LYS A 170 16.35 -11.11 10.23
N SER A 171 15.10 -11.01 9.74
CA SER A 171 13.94 -11.46 10.49
C SER A 171 13.67 -12.96 10.34
N HIS A 172 13.81 -13.53 9.15
CA HIS A 172 13.39 -14.92 8.85
C HIS A 172 14.41 -15.69 7.98
N GLY A 173 15.64 -15.21 7.88
CA GLY A 173 16.71 -15.82 7.08
C GLY A 173 16.67 -15.43 5.59
N PRO A 174 17.73 -15.77 4.83
CA PRO A 174 17.93 -15.30 3.46
C PRO A 174 16.86 -15.75 2.46
N THR A 175 16.10 -16.80 2.80
CA THR A 175 15.02 -17.35 1.96
C THR A 175 13.64 -16.78 2.31
N ALA A 176 13.54 -15.83 3.24
CA ALA A 176 12.25 -15.28 3.70
C ALA A 176 11.35 -14.76 2.55
N LEU A 177 11.94 -14.10 1.54
CA LEU A 177 11.21 -13.59 0.38
C LEU A 177 10.62 -14.70 -0.51
N GLN A 178 11.13 -15.93 -0.44
CA GLN A 178 10.55 -17.06 -1.18
C GLN A 178 9.14 -17.42 -0.68
N GLN A 179 8.83 -17.10 0.58
CA GLN A 179 7.49 -17.27 1.16
C GLN A 179 6.52 -16.15 0.75
N LEU A 180 7.03 -15.08 0.12
CA LEU A 180 6.30 -13.86 -0.23
C LEU A 180 6.62 -13.46 -1.69
N PRO A 181 6.14 -14.25 -2.67
CA PRO A 181 6.46 -14.04 -4.07
C PRO A 181 5.98 -12.68 -4.59
N ASP A 182 4.90 -12.13 -4.02
CA ASP A 182 4.40 -10.79 -4.31
C ASP A 182 5.44 -9.71 -3.99
N TRP A 183 6.09 -9.80 -2.82
CA TRP A 183 7.18 -8.91 -2.43
C TRP A 183 8.44 -9.11 -3.27
N ALA A 184 8.81 -10.36 -3.58
CA ALA A 184 9.94 -10.64 -4.47
C ALA A 184 9.74 -10.00 -5.85
N ASN A 185 8.53 -10.15 -6.43
CA ASN A 185 8.16 -9.56 -7.71
C ASN A 185 8.12 -8.03 -7.68
N PHE A 186 7.65 -7.44 -6.57
CA PHE A 186 7.68 -6.00 -6.37
C PHE A 186 9.11 -5.47 -6.33
N LEU A 187 10.00 -6.07 -5.53
CA LEU A 187 11.40 -5.66 -5.44
C LEU A 187 12.14 -5.80 -6.77
N ASN A 188 11.82 -6.84 -7.56
CA ASN A 188 12.33 -6.94 -8.92
C ASN A 188 11.78 -5.79 -9.79
N SER A 189 10.49 -5.50 -9.72
CA SER A 189 9.86 -4.41 -10.48
C SER A 189 10.43 -3.03 -10.15
N VAL A 190 10.76 -2.78 -8.89
CA VAL A 190 11.42 -1.56 -8.40
C VAL A 190 12.80 -1.37 -9.03
N LEU A 191 13.49 -2.46 -9.37
CA LEU A 191 14.80 -2.46 -10.01
C LEU A 191 14.72 -2.52 -11.55
N THR A 192 13.53 -2.70 -12.13
CA THR A 192 13.35 -2.90 -13.58
C THR A 192 12.35 -1.89 -14.14
N THR A 193 12.82 -0.67 -14.43
CA THR A 193 12.22 0.42 -15.25
C THR A 193 10.70 0.73 -15.18
N LYS A 194 9.92 0.12 -14.27
CA LYS A 194 8.50 0.43 -14.15
C LYS A 194 8.31 1.86 -13.65
N PRO A 195 7.28 2.59 -14.12
CA PRO A 195 6.97 3.91 -13.62
C PRO A 195 6.67 3.88 -12.13
N ASP A 196 7.26 4.82 -11.38
CA ASP A 196 7.07 4.91 -9.92
C ASP A 196 5.60 5.08 -9.54
N ASP A 197 4.83 5.86 -10.31
CA ASP A 197 3.40 6.05 -10.10
C ASP A 197 2.64 4.72 -10.16
N GLN A 198 3.06 3.78 -11.00
CA GLN A 198 2.47 2.44 -11.05
C GLN A 198 2.89 1.60 -9.83
N LEU A 199 4.15 1.68 -9.43
CA LEU A 199 4.70 0.96 -8.27
C LEU A 199 4.12 1.45 -6.94
N LEU A 200 3.86 2.75 -6.83
CA LEU A 200 3.29 3.42 -5.66
C LEU A 200 1.94 2.82 -5.26
N HIS A 201 1.18 2.36 -6.25
CA HIS A 201 -0.12 1.72 -6.07
C HIS A 201 -0.04 0.19 -6.16
N SER A 202 1.13 -0.42 -5.99
CA SER A 202 1.25 -1.87 -5.97
C SER A 202 0.42 -2.51 -4.85
N SER A 203 -0.27 -3.60 -5.19
CA SER A 203 -1.12 -4.34 -4.26
C SER A 203 -0.37 -4.97 -3.07
N VAL A 204 0.96 -5.08 -3.14
CA VAL A 204 1.79 -5.55 -2.01
C VAL A 204 1.67 -4.65 -0.79
N PHE A 205 1.37 -3.36 -1.00
CA PHE A 205 1.18 -2.38 0.06
C PHE A 205 -0.22 -2.41 0.67
N PHE A 206 -1.18 -3.11 0.05
CA PHE A 206 -2.57 -3.09 0.49
C PHE A 206 -2.77 -4.06 1.67
N GLY A 207 -3.15 -3.48 2.81
CA GLY A 207 -3.68 -4.22 3.96
C GLY A 207 -5.03 -4.84 3.66
N ASP A 208 -5.62 -5.51 4.65
CA ASP A 208 -6.87 -6.24 4.43
C ASP A 208 -8.04 -5.31 4.04
N GLU A 209 -8.13 -4.11 4.64
CA GLU A 209 -9.24 -3.17 4.36
C GLU A 209 -9.08 -2.45 3.02
N GLU A 210 -7.86 -2.08 2.65
CA GLU A 210 -7.56 -1.49 1.34
C GLU A 210 -7.83 -2.51 0.23
N MET A 211 -7.44 -3.77 0.43
CA MET A 211 -7.72 -4.84 -0.51
C MET A 211 -9.22 -5.11 -0.64
N ALA A 212 -9.94 -5.10 0.47
CA ALA A 212 -11.39 -5.25 0.48
C ALA A 212 -12.08 -4.14 -0.31
N SER A 213 -11.60 -2.90 -0.17
CA SER A 213 -12.07 -1.74 -0.90
C SER A 213 -11.77 -1.86 -2.39
N LEU A 214 -10.56 -2.33 -2.74
CA LEU A 214 -10.16 -2.60 -4.11
C LEU A 214 -11.12 -3.60 -4.77
N TYR A 215 -11.44 -4.74 -4.14
CA TYR A 215 -12.34 -5.73 -4.73
C TYR A 215 -13.75 -5.18 -5.00
N ILE A 216 -14.27 -4.34 -4.11
CA ILE A 216 -15.56 -3.65 -4.32
C ILE A 216 -15.44 -2.67 -5.49
N ASP A 217 -14.37 -1.90 -5.54
CA ASP A 217 -14.12 -0.90 -6.58
C ASP A 217 -13.93 -1.55 -7.95
N LEU A 218 -13.16 -2.62 -8.07
CA LEU A 218 -12.98 -3.38 -9.31
C LEU A 218 -14.33 -3.82 -9.88
N HIS A 219 -15.19 -4.43 -9.06
CA HIS A 219 -16.53 -4.81 -9.48
C HIS A 219 -17.37 -3.60 -9.89
N ARG A 220 -17.42 -2.56 -9.06
CA ARG A 220 -18.21 -1.36 -9.36
C ARG A 220 -17.78 -0.71 -10.67
N LEU A 221 -16.48 -0.55 -10.86
CA LEU A 221 -15.87 0.07 -12.03
C LEU A 221 -16.21 -0.74 -13.29
N VAL A 222 -15.82 -2.01 -13.30
CA VAL A 222 -15.87 -2.84 -14.51
C VAL A 222 -17.30 -3.27 -14.86
N ARG A 223 -18.16 -3.51 -13.86
CA ARG A 223 -19.53 -4.00 -14.09
C ARG A 223 -20.55 -2.89 -14.29
N HIS A 224 -20.31 -1.69 -13.74
CA HIS A 224 -21.29 -0.61 -13.76
C HIS A 224 -20.76 0.69 -14.34
N GLU A 225 -19.68 1.25 -13.78
CA GLU A 225 -19.27 2.61 -14.15
C GLU A 225 -18.71 2.69 -15.57
N PHE A 226 -17.97 1.68 -16.03
CA PHE A 226 -17.32 1.72 -17.33
C PHE A 226 -18.31 1.84 -18.49
N LYS A 227 -19.40 1.06 -18.45
CA LYS A 227 -20.47 1.16 -19.43
C LYS A 227 -21.06 2.57 -19.47
N ASN A 228 -21.29 3.16 -18.30
CA ASN A 228 -21.90 4.48 -18.19
C ASN A 228 -20.96 5.61 -18.61
N ARG A 229 -19.64 5.39 -18.60
CA ARG A 229 -18.61 6.35 -19.00
C ARG A 229 -18.12 6.17 -20.44
N GLY A 230 -18.74 5.28 -21.23
CA GLY A 230 -18.28 4.94 -22.58
C GLY A 230 -16.98 4.13 -22.62
N LEU A 231 -16.56 3.53 -21.50
CA LEU A 231 -15.34 2.73 -21.35
C LEU A 231 -15.61 1.21 -21.39
N GLY A 232 -16.70 0.79 -22.04
CA GLY A 232 -17.12 -0.62 -22.06
C GLY A 232 -16.12 -1.55 -22.73
N ALA A 233 -15.40 -1.06 -23.75
CA ALA A 233 -14.38 -1.82 -24.45
C ALA A 233 -13.14 -2.04 -23.55
N GLU A 234 -12.69 -1.00 -22.87
CA GLU A 234 -11.60 -1.05 -21.90
C GLU A 234 -11.95 -1.99 -20.75
N GLY A 235 -13.19 -1.95 -20.25
CA GLY A 235 -13.66 -2.85 -19.19
C GLY A 235 -13.62 -4.31 -19.60
N THR A 236 -14.01 -4.59 -20.86
CA THR A 236 -13.92 -5.93 -21.42
C THR A 236 -12.47 -6.39 -21.54
N LYS A 237 -11.55 -5.52 -22.00
CA LYS A 237 -10.12 -5.82 -22.07
C LYS A 237 -9.52 -6.08 -20.69
N ILE A 238 -9.87 -5.27 -19.68
CA ILE A 238 -9.42 -5.47 -18.30
C ILE A 238 -9.89 -6.82 -17.77
N LEU A 239 -11.15 -7.21 -18.00
CA LEU A 239 -11.64 -8.55 -17.64
C LEU A 239 -10.83 -9.66 -18.32
N GLN A 240 -10.54 -9.51 -19.61
CA GLN A 240 -9.74 -10.47 -20.37
C GLN A 240 -8.28 -10.55 -19.89
N GLU A 241 -7.67 -9.43 -19.48
CA GLU A 241 -6.32 -9.43 -18.90
C GLU A 241 -6.30 -10.11 -17.53
N MET A 242 -7.33 -9.87 -16.70
CA MET A 242 -7.47 -10.56 -15.40
C MET A 242 -7.69 -12.08 -15.56
N GLU A 243 -8.42 -12.50 -16.61
CA GLU A 243 -8.60 -13.91 -16.97
C GLU A 243 -7.26 -14.63 -17.26
N LYS A 244 -6.24 -13.90 -17.74
CA LYS A 244 -4.89 -14.48 -17.95
C LYS A 244 -4.20 -14.84 -16.63
N ALA A 245 -4.52 -14.15 -15.54
CA ALA A 245 -3.99 -14.48 -14.22
C ALA A 245 -4.71 -15.70 -13.64
N TYR A 246 -6.05 -15.70 -13.67
CA TYR A 246 -6.87 -16.83 -13.26
C TYR A 246 -8.10 -16.93 -14.15
N THR A 247 -8.26 -18.10 -14.79
CA THR A 247 -9.45 -18.33 -15.61
C THR A 247 -10.70 -18.44 -14.75
N ASP A 248 -11.86 -18.03 -15.28
CA ASP A 248 -13.14 -18.17 -14.60
C ASP A 248 -13.39 -19.63 -14.15
N ALA A 249 -12.96 -20.60 -14.97
CA ALA A 249 -13.04 -22.03 -14.64
C ALA A 249 -12.16 -22.42 -13.44
N MET A 250 -10.93 -21.90 -13.37
CA MET A 250 -10.03 -22.10 -12.22
C MET A 250 -10.60 -21.46 -10.96
N VAL A 251 -11.08 -20.22 -11.05
CA VAL A 251 -11.68 -19.50 -9.91
C VAL A 251 -12.85 -20.27 -9.34
N VAL A 252 -13.78 -20.72 -10.19
CA VAL A 252 -14.94 -21.52 -9.77
C VAL A 252 -14.49 -22.82 -9.13
N THR A 253 -13.50 -23.49 -9.71
CA THR A 253 -12.98 -24.77 -9.20
C THR A 253 -12.35 -24.62 -7.82
N GLU A 254 -11.48 -23.62 -7.63
CA GLU A 254 -10.82 -23.38 -6.34
C GLU A 254 -11.82 -22.94 -5.27
N CYS A 255 -12.74 -22.04 -5.62
CA CYS A 255 -13.75 -21.57 -4.68
C CYS A 255 -14.70 -22.69 -4.25
N ARG A 256 -15.02 -23.67 -5.13
CA ARG A 256 -15.82 -24.84 -4.76
C ARG A 256 -15.15 -25.75 -3.72
N LYS A 257 -13.82 -25.73 -3.62
CA LYS A 257 -13.08 -26.48 -2.58
C LYS A 257 -13.17 -25.81 -1.20
N ASN A 258 -13.46 -24.51 -1.16
CA ASN A 258 -13.59 -23.75 0.07
C ASN A 258 -15.06 -23.69 0.51
N PRO A 259 -15.45 -24.23 1.68
CA PRO A 259 -16.86 -24.30 2.10
C PRO A 259 -17.59 -22.94 2.11
N LEU A 260 -16.91 -21.86 2.51
CA LEU A 260 -17.48 -20.52 2.51
C LEU A 260 -17.62 -19.97 1.09
N LEU A 261 -16.57 -20.04 0.27
CA LEU A 261 -16.61 -19.51 -1.10
C LEU A 261 -17.54 -20.33 -2.00
N ALA A 262 -17.62 -21.65 -1.81
CA ALA A 262 -18.56 -22.54 -2.49
C ALA A 262 -20.00 -22.15 -2.18
N HIS A 263 -20.28 -21.83 -0.92
CA HIS A 263 -21.58 -21.33 -0.49
C HIS A 263 -21.92 -19.98 -1.18
N LEU A 264 -20.99 -19.03 -1.14
CA LEU A 264 -21.19 -17.71 -1.76
C LEU A 264 -21.30 -17.78 -3.29
N LEU A 265 -20.57 -18.71 -3.93
CA LEU A 265 -20.73 -19.03 -5.35
C LEU A 265 -22.11 -19.63 -5.67
N GLY A 266 -22.63 -20.53 -4.84
CA GLY A 266 -23.92 -21.18 -5.07
C GLY A 266 -25.10 -20.20 -5.10
N GLN A 267 -25.00 -19.09 -4.37
CA GLN A 267 -26.04 -18.06 -4.32
C GLN A 267 -26.03 -17.09 -5.51
N HIS A 268 -24.89 -16.94 -6.19
CA HIS A 268 -24.73 -15.94 -7.26
C HIS A 268 -24.30 -16.54 -8.62
N GLY A 269 -23.89 -17.81 -8.65
CA GLY A 269 -23.19 -18.44 -9.77
C GLY A 269 -24.01 -19.37 -10.67
N SER A 270 -25.30 -19.63 -10.39
CA SER A 270 -26.06 -20.62 -11.17
C SER A 270 -26.76 -20.08 -12.43
N ALA A 271 -26.89 -18.76 -12.64
CA ALA A 271 -27.80 -18.25 -13.68
C ALA A 271 -27.28 -17.16 -14.64
N LYS A 272 -26.07 -16.58 -14.46
CA LYS A 272 -25.62 -15.43 -15.29
C LYS A 272 -24.36 -15.65 -16.15
N ALA A 273 -23.73 -16.82 -16.10
CA ALA A 273 -22.42 -17.05 -16.74
C ALA A 273 -22.45 -17.19 -18.28
N LYS A 274 -23.61 -17.52 -18.91
CA LYS A 274 -23.63 -17.84 -20.35
C LYS A 274 -23.28 -16.67 -21.29
N ASN A 275 -23.41 -15.42 -20.85
CA ASN A 275 -23.15 -14.21 -21.66
C ASN A 275 -22.17 -13.21 -20.98
N ALA A 276 -21.49 -13.62 -19.91
CA ALA A 276 -20.55 -12.74 -19.23
C ALA A 276 -19.20 -12.73 -19.96
N PRO A 277 -18.51 -11.57 -20.07
CA PRO A 277 -17.15 -11.54 -20.61
C PRO A 277 -16.20 -12.40 -19.75
N PRO A 278 -15.18 -13.06 -20.35
CA PRO A 278 -14.16 -13.80 -19.60
C PRO A 278 -13.51 -12.93 -18.53
N GLY A 279 -13.28 -13.48 -17.33
CA GLY A 279 -12.75 -12.78 -16.15
C GLY A 279 -13.83 -12.21 -15.23
N SER A 280 -15.11 -12.40 -15.57
CA SER A 280 -16.23 -11.88 -14.76
C SER A 280 -16.38 -12.63 -13.45
N ALA A 281 -16.12 -13.94 -13.41
CA ALA A 281 -16.29 -14.73 -12.19
C ALA A 281 -15.28 -14.28 -11.12
N LEU A 282 -14.06 -13.93 -11.51
CA LEU A 282 -13.03 -13.44 -10.61
C LEU A 282 -13.50 -12.18 -9.87
N VAL A 283 -14.00 -11.19 -10.61
CA VAL A 283 -14.48 -9.92 -10.05
C VAL A 283 -15.71 -10.11 -9.16
N ASP A 284 -16.67 -10.90 -9.64
CA ASP A 284 -17.93 -11.14 -8.93
C ASP A 284 -17.68 -11.89 -7.60
N VAL A 285 -16.88 -12.96 -7.62
CA VAL A 285 -16.53 -13.74 -6.43
C VAL A 285 -15.86 -12.88 -5.37
N HIS A 286 -14.87 -12.09 -5.74
CA HIS A 286 -14.13 -11.26 -4.78
C HIS A 286 -15.04 -10.21 -4.15
N ARG A 287 -15.88 -9.54 -4.94
CA ARG A 287 -16.88 -8.58 -4.41
C ARG A 287 -17.88 -9.25 -3.50
N ILE A 288 -18.45 -10.39 -3.90
CA ILE A 288 -19.44 -11.13 -3.11
C ILE A 288 -18.82 -11.56 -1.78
N ALA A 289 -17.67 -12.24 -1.83
CA ALA A 289 -16.96 -12.72 -0.65
C ALA A 289 -16.72 -11.61 0.38
N VAL A 290 -16.21 -10.45 -0.08
CA VAL A 290 -15.94 -9.33 0.81
C VAL A 290 -17.21 -8.63 1.29
N SER A 291 -18.26 -8.51 0.48
CA SER A 291 -19.50 -7.80 0.88
C SER A 291 -20.27 -8.59 1.94
N HIS A 292 -20.39 -9.91 1.76
CA HIS A 292 -21.14 -10.77 2.68
C HIS A 292 -20.44 -10.94 4.03
N ALA A 293 -19.11 -10.81 4.08
CA ALA A 293 -18.35 -10.84 5.32
C ALA A 293 -18.51 -9.57 6.19
N ILE A 294 -19.12 -8.49 5.66
CA ILE A 294 -19.33 -7.22 6.38
C ILE A 294 -20.73 -7.12 6.98
N GLU A 295 -21.75 -7.55 6.23
CA GLU A 295 -23.12 -7.13 6.51
C GLU A 295 -23.91 -8.23 7.22
N LYS A 296 -23.94 -8.17 8.56
CA LYS A 296 -24.71 -9.10 9.40
C LYS A 296 -26.19 -9.19 8.99
N GLU A 297 -26.80 -8.08 8.57
CA GLU A 297 -28.17 -8.06 8.04
C GLU A 297 -28.31 -8.80 6.69
N LEU A 298 -27.29 -8.72 5.85
CA LEU A 298 -27.25 -9.39 4.56
C LEU A 298 -27.00 -10.90 4.76
N LEU A 299 -26.19 -11.27 5.77
CA LEU A 299 -26.06 -12.65 6.25
C LEU A 299 -27.41 -13.22 6.73
N THR A 300 -28.19 -12.45 7.49
CA THR A 300 -29.54 -12.88 7.92
C THR A 300 -30.46 -13.12 6.72
N LYS A 301 -30.45 -12.23 5.71
CA LYS A 301 -31.24 -12.41 4.49
C LYS A 301 -30.79 -13.63 3.66
N VAL A 302 -29.49 -13.87 3.58
CA VAL A 302 -28.85 -15.03 2.94
C VAL A 302 -29.26 -16.34 3.63
N GLN A 303 -29.29 -16.35 4.97
CA GLN A 303 -29.74 -17.49 5.77
C GLN A 303 -31.23 -17.80 5.54
N THR A 304 -32.07 -16.77 5.42
CA THR A 304 -33.51 -16.97 5.15
C THR A 304 -33.84 -17.41 3.72
N SER A 305 -32.95 -17.15 2.75
CA SER A 305 -33.19 -17.41 1.33
C SER A 305 -32.56 -18.70 0.81
N SER A 306 -31.74 -19.39 1.61
CA SER A 306 -31.11 -20.65 1.22
C SER A 306 -31.06 -21.59 2.44
N PRO A 307 -31.89 -22.65 2.50
CA PRO A 307 -31.99 -23.54 3.67
C PRO A 307 -30.82 -24.52 3.81
N THR A 308 -29.88 -24.55 2.86
CA THR A 308 -28.68 -25.41 2.88
C THR A 308 -27.46 -24.76 3.54
N VAL A 309 -27.63 -23.59 4.15
CA VAL A 309 -26.54 -22.81 4.73
C VAL A 309 -26.28 -23.25 6.16
N ASP A 310 -25.06 -23.70 6.45
CA ASP A 310 -24.61 -23.81 7.85
C ASP A 310 -24.45 -22.39 8.41
N PRO A 311 -25.35 -21.94 9.30
CA PRO A 311 -25.30 -20.58 9.84
C PRO A 311 -24.01 -20.30 10.60
N LYS A 312 -23.33 -21.35 11.07
CA LYS A 312 -22.05 -21.23 11.76
C LYS A 312 -20.95 -20.75 10.82
N LEU A 313 -20.90 -21.19 9.57
CA LEU A 313 -19.83 -20.82 8.64
C LEU A 313 -19.77 -19.30 8.40
N LEU A 314 -20.92 -18.65 8.25
CA LEU A 314 -21.02 -17.21 8.02
C LEU A 314 -20.74 -16.36 9.27
N GLN A 315 -20.90 -16.94 10.46
CA GLN A 315 -20.63 -16.27 11.74
C GLN A 315 -19.21 -16.55 12.28
N THR A 316 -18.50 -17.51 11.68
CA THR A 316 -17.19 -17.98 12.17
C THR A 316 -16.01 -17.15 11.67
N TYR A 317 -16.15 -16.49 10.51
CA TYR A 317 -15.05 -15.81 9.84
C TYR A 317 -15.32 -14.32 9.66
N ASP A 318 -14.33 -13.51 9.99
CA ASP A 318 -14.41 -12.07 9.77
C ASP A 318 -14.00 -11.67 8.34
N ARG A 319 -14.25 -10.41 7.98
CA ARG A 319 -13.88 -9.84 6.67
C ARG A 319 -12.40 -9.99 6.36
N LYS A 320 -11.52 -9.84 7.35
CA LYS A 320 -10.06 -9.91 7.16
C LYS A 320 -9.64 -11.33 6.82
N GLU A 321 -10.20 -12.33 7.48
CA GLU A 321 -9.97 -13.73 7.15
C GLU A 321 -10.42 -14.08 5.73
N VAL A 322 -11.56 -13.56 5.29
CA VAL A 322 -12.04 -13.75 3.91
C VAL A 322 -11.10 -13.08 2.91
N VAL A 323 -10.69 -11.84 3.14
CA VAL A 323 -9.74 -11.11 2.28
C VAL A 323 -8.41 -11.84 2.20
N ARG A 324 -7.86 -12.29 3.34
CA ARG A 324 -6.63 -13.09 3.38
C ARG A 324 -6.76 -14.40 2.60
N SER A 325 -7.93 -15.04 2.68
CA SER A 325 -8.22 -16.26 1.92
C SER A 325 -8.21 -16.00 0.42
N LEU A 326 -8.82 -14.90 -0.03
CA LEU A 326 -8.80 -14.50 -1.43
C LEU A 326 -7.37 -14.15 -1.90
N LYS A 327 -6.60 -13.37 -1.11
CA LYS A 327 -5.18 -13.07 -1.40
C LYS A 327 -4.30 -14.33 -1.43
N TYR A 328 -4.67 -15.34 -0.66
CA TYR A 328 -3.95 -16.60 -0.62
C TYR A 328 -4.25 -17.46 -1.85
N LEU A 329 -5.53 -17.58 -2.23
CA LEU A 329 -5.97 -18.39 -3.37
C LEU A 329 -5.66 -17.72 -4.72
N PHE A 330 -5.74 -16.40 -4.78
CA PHE A 330 -5.59 -15.60 -6.01
C PHE A 330 -4.57 -14.45 -5.81
N PRO A 331 -3.30 -14.75 -5.45
CA PRO A 331 -2.30 -13.72 -5.14
C PRO A 331 -2.04 -12.72 -6.25
N ASP A 332 -2.10 -13.14 -7.51
CA ASP A 332 -1.72 -12.29 -8.64
C ASP A 332 -2.86 -11.39 -9.12
N TYR A 333 -4.09 -11.66 -8.67
CA TYR A 333 -5.29 -10.99 -9.15
C TYR A 333 -5.28 -9.49 -8.86
N PRO A 334 -5.03 -9.02 -7.61
CA PRO A 334 -5.02 -7.60 -7.31
C PRO A 334 -4.01 -6.82 -8.18
N GLN A 335 -2.79 -7.33 -8.32
CA GLN A 335 -1.76 -6.64 -9.10
C GLN A 335 -2.07 -6.67 -10.59
N ALA A 336 -2.58 -7.79 -11.12
CA ALA A 336 -2.99 -7.90 -12.50
C ALA A 336 -4.07 -6.86 -12.83
N ALA A 337 -5.10 -6.73 -11.98
CA ALA A 337 -6.17 -5.77 -12.16
C ALA A 337 -5.66 -4.31 -12.19
N LEU A 338 -4.77 -3.95 -11.25
CA LEU A 338 -4.17 -2.62 -11.18
C LEU A 338 -3.29 -2.31 -12.39
N ASN A 339 -2.48 -3.28 -12.85
CA ASN A 339 -1.70 -3.13 -14.07
C ASN A 339 -2.60 -2.95 -15.29
N SER A 340 -3.70 -3.69 -15.40
CA SER A 340 -4.64 -3.54 -16.52
C SER A 340 -5.29 -2.15 -16.58
N PHE A 341 -5.56 -1.52 -15.43
CA PHE A 341 -6.04 -0.11 -15.42
C PHE A 341 -5.00 0.87 -15.97
N TRP A 342 -3.72 0.64 -15.69
CA TRP A 342 -2.62 1.41 -16.26
C TRP A 342 -2.47 1.16 -17.76
N ASP A 343 -2.44 -0.09 -18.18
CA ASP A 343 -2.25 -0.49 -19.58
C ASP A 343 -3.38 0.03 -20.48
N GLN A 344 -4.62 0.04 -19.98
CA GLN A 344 -5.77 0.61 -20.70
C GLN A 344 -5.86 2.15 -20.60
N ARG A 345 -4.91 2.81 -19.91
CA ARG A 345 -4.87 4.27 -19.72
C ARG A 345 -6.16 4.83 -19.12
N VAL A 346 -6.77 4.08 -18.19
CA VAL A 346 -8.00 4.49 -17.49
C VAL A 346 -7.74 4.99 -16.07
N TRP A 347 -6.52 4.82 -15.54
CA TRP A 347 -6.15 5.22 -14.17
C TRP A 347 -6.62 6.63 -13.79
N ALA A 348 -6.15 7.65 -14.51
CA ALA A 348 -6.53 9.05 -14.28
C ALA A 348 -8.02 9.33 -14.54
N LYS A 349 -8.62 8.70 -15.58
CA LYS A 349 -10.06 8.87 -15.92
C LYS A 349 -10.99 8.37 -14.82
N LEU A 350 -10.52 7.45 -13.99
CA LEU A 350 -11.27 6.83 -12.90
C LEU A 350 -10.97 7.44 -11.54
N ASP A 351 -10.07 8.44 -11.50
CA ASP A 351 -9.64 9.13 -10.29
C ASP A 351 -9.12 8.14 -9.24
N MET A 352 -8.25 7.21 -9.70
CA MET A 352 -7.72 6.13 -8.86
C MET A 352 -6.83 6.67 -7.73
N ASP A 353 -6.15 7.80 -7.95
CA ASP A 353 -5.33 8.45 -6.93
C ASP A 353 -6.18 8.94 -5.75
N ARG A 354 -7.42 9.39 -6.00
CA ARG A 354 -8.35 9.76 -4.93
C ARG A 354 -8.87 8.54 -4.16
N ARG A 355 -8.94 7.38 -4.81
CA ARG A 355 -9.40 6.11 -4.20
C ARG A 355 -8.29 5.47 -3.36
N HIS A 356 -7.03 5.66 -3.75
CA HIS A 356 -5.85 5.14 -3.07
C HIS A 356 -4.83 6.26 -2.82
N PRO A 357 -5.14 7.25 -1.96
CA PRO A 357 -4.34 8.46 -1.83
C PRO A 357 -3.03 8.21 -1.08
N VAL A 358 -1.98 8.92 -1.52
CA VAL A 358 -0.77 9.13 -0.73
C VAL A 358 -1.13 9.98 0.51
N PRO A 359 -0.66 9.63 1.73
CA PRO A 359 -0.89 10.41 2.92
C PRO A 359 -0.50 11.86 2.72
N SER A 360 -1.42 12.76 3.09
CA SER A 360 -1.24 14.21 2.93
C SER A 360 -0.03 14.77 3.68
N ILE A 361 0.54 14.02 4.64
CA ILE A 361 1.78 14.41 5.32
C ILE A 361 2.91 14.66 4.33
N TYR A 362 3.02 13.87 3.26
CA TYR A 362 4.05 14.04 2.23
C TYR A 362 3.85 15.31 1.39
N SER A 363 2.63 15.86 1.36
CA SER A 363 2.30 17.09 0.66
C SER A 363 2.32 18.32 1.58
N LEU A 364 2.73 18.17 2.85
CA LEU A 364 2.83 19.32 3.76
C LEU A 364 3.91 20.27 3.26
N TRP A 365 3.52 21.53 3.08
CA TRP A 365 4.45 22.65 3.04
C TRP A 365 4.83 22.99 4.48
N SER A 366 6.10 22.79 4.83
CA SER A 366 6.70 23.53 5.94
C SER A 366 7.25 24.83 5.35
N PRO A 367 6.97 26.02 5.91
CA PRO A 367 7.66 27.23 5.48
C PRO A 367 9.17 27.05 5.66
N ASP A 368 9.95 27.56 4.71
CA ASP A 368 11.40 27.46 4.69
C ASP A 368 11.99 28.01 6.00
N ILE A 369 12.86 27.21 6.62
CA ILE A 369 13.72 27.65 7.72
C ILE A 369 14.97 28.24 7.05
N GLU A 370 14.84 29.40 6.43
CA GLU A 370 15.99 30.18 5.95
C GLU A 370 16.30 31.33 6.93
N GLU A 371 17.59 31.44 7.25
CA GLU A 371 18.28 32.53 7.95
C GLU A 371 18.13 32.66 9.48
N THR A 372 18.83 31.79 10.21
CA THR A 372 19.38 32.11 11.56
C THR A 372 20.91 32.19 11.57
N ARG A 373 21.57 32.21 10.42
CA ARG A 373 23.00 32.55 10.31
C ARG A 373 23.10 34.04 9.98
N ASN A 374 23.38 34.85 11.00
CA ASN A 374 23.91 36.22 11.00
C ASN A 374 23.14 37.18 11.92
N GLN A 375 23.06 36.86 13.21
CA GLN A 375 23.00 37.87 14.29
C GLN A 375 23.76 37.31 15.51
N GLU A 376 25.08 37.39 15.47
CA GLU A 376 25.90 37.68 16.66
C GLU A 376 26.36 39.14 16.57
#